data_AF-A0A7Y7BBZ1-F1
#
_entry.id   AF-A0A7Y7BBZ1-F1
#
_cell.length_a   1.000
_cell.length_b   1.000
_cell.length_c   1.000
_cell.angle_alpha   90.00
_cell.angle_beta   90.00
_cell.angle_gamma   90.00
#
_symmetry.space_group_name_H-M   'P 1'
#
loop_
_entity.id
_entity.type
_entity.pdbx_description
1 polymer ?
#
loop_
_entity_poly.entity_id
_entity_poly.type
_entity_poly.pdbx_seq_one_letter_code
_entity_poly.pdbx_strand_id
1 'polypeptide(L)'
;MKAKDYLFLLSILFAFSCSQRQSSEPIIIDETNQVESIEQSIVIDSVWSGHPVEFSLYTHKDKQYVAYFNADRQMVVGQRKLDDDSFELNVFEPTSRETANGTSTVLEWDSHNFLTLGVDKDGHIHLSGNVHNNPLTYFRSTAPNNISSFEQIFEMV
;
A
#
# COMPACT_ATOMS: atom_id res chain seq x y z
N MET A 1 -69.79 4.39 -40.23
CA MET A 1 -69.86 5.18 -38.98
C MET A 1 -69.10 4.43 -37.90
N LYS A 2 -68.03 5.07 -37.37
CA LYS A 2 -67.24 4.86 -36.13
C LYS A 2 -67.53 3.58 -35.32
N ALA A 3 -66.57 2.65 -35.15
CA ALA A 3 -65.49 2.69 -34.13
C ALA A 3 -66.10 2.78 -32.71
N LYS A 4 -65.79 1.96 -31.70
CA LYS A 4 -64.54 1.27 -31.33
C LYS A 4 -64.82 0.64 -29.94
N ASP A 5 -64.21 -0.49 -29.53
CA ASP A 5 -63.47 -0.66 -28.24
C ASP A 5 -64.02 -1.85 -27.40
N TYR A 6 -63.29 -2.71 -26.68
CA TYR A 6 -61.93 -3.26 -26.67
C TYR A 6 -62.11 -4.62 -25.94
N LEU A 7 -61.79 -5.75 -26.55
CA LEU A 7 -60.48 -6.42 -26.47
C LEU A 7 -60.32 -7.29 -25.19
N PHE A 8 -60.95 -8.47 -25.23
CA PHE A 8 -60.62 -9.60 -24.38
C PHE A 8 -59.31 -10.21 -24.91
N LEU A 9 -58.18 -9.64 -24.48
CA LEU A 9 -56.84 -10.05 -24.94
C LEU A 9 -56.38 -11.28 -24.12
N LEU A 10 -57.00 -12.43 -24.40
CA LEU A 10 -56.59 -13.70 -23.83
C LEU A 10 -55.48 -14.30 -24.72
N SER A 11 -54.26 -14.29 -24.16
CA SER A 11 -53.30 -15.39 -24.24
C SER A 11 -52.83 -15.88 -25.62
N ILE A 12 -52.17 -15.03 -26.41
CA ILE A 12 -51.28 -15.53 -27.48
C ILE A 12 -50.02 -14.65 -27.49
N LEU A 13 -48.86 -15.28 -27.63
CA LEU A 13 -47.48 -14.75 -27.58
C LEU A 13 -46.78 -14.76 -26.21
N PHE A 14 -46.60 -15.97 -25.67
CA PHE A 14 -45.38 -16.28 -24.90
C PHE A 14 -44.79 -17.59 -25.45
N ALA A 15 -44.23 -17.52 -26.66
CA ALA A 15 -43.45 -18.61 -27.25
C ALA A 15 -42.12 -18.11 -27.85
N PHE A 16 -41.59 -16.99 -27.37
CA PHE A 16 -40.15 -16.78 -27.43
C PHE A 16 -39.53 -17.50 -26.23
N SER A 17 -39.53 -18.83 -26.32
CA SER A 17 -38.63 -19.63 -25.50
C SER A 17 -37.22 -19.21 -25.91
N CYS A 18 -36.56 -18.43 -25.06
CA CYS A 18 -35.12 -18.25 -25.15
C CYS A 18 -34.50 -19.64 -25.13
N SER A 19 -34.07 -20.13 -26.30
CA SER A 19 -33.19 -21.28 -26.37
C SER A 19 -31.84 -20.80 -25.83
N GLN A 20 -31.65 -20.95 -24.53
CA GLN A 20 -30.36 -20.72 -23.91
C GLN A 20 -29.47 -21.83 -24.47
N ARG A 21 -28.61 -21.46 -25.42
CA ARG A 21 -27.62 -22.38 -26.00
C ARG A 21 -26.66 -22.72 -24.88
N GLN A 22 -26.97 -23.78 -24.14
CA GLN A 22 -26.09 -24.29 -23.10
C GLN A 22 -24.88 -24.89 -23.82
N SER A 23 -23.75 -24.18 -23.72
CA SER A 23 -22.46 -24.77 -24.06
C SER A 23 -22.32 -26.04 -23.22
N SER A 24 -22.39 -27.20 -23.87
CA SER A 24 -22.19 -28.50 -23.24
C SER A 24 -20.71 -28.81 -22.99
N GLU A 25 -19.81 -27.97 -23.52
CA GLU A 25 -18.39 -28.15 -23.28
C GLU A 25 -18.02 -27.56 -21.91
N PRO A 26 -17.36 -28.36 -21.06
CA PRO A 26 -16.84 -27.85 -19.79
C PRO A 26 -15.83 -26.73 -20.07
N ILE A 27 -15.87 -25.68 -19.26
CA ILE A 27 -14.80 -24.69 -19.25
C ILE A 27 -13.56 -25.39 -18.71
N ILE A 28 -12.60 -25.68 -19.58
CA ILE A 28 -11.29 -26.20 -19.20
C ILE A 28 -10.38 -24.99 -18.93
N ILE A 29 -10.09 -24.74 -17.65
CA ILE A 29 -9.05 -23.79 -17.25
C ILE A 29 -7.74 -24.58 -17.18
N ASP A 30 -6.92 -24.47 -18.23
CA ASP A 30 -5.60 -25.08 -18.30
C ASP A 30 -4.52 -23.99 -18.19
N GLU A 31 -4.01 -23.81 -16.97
CA GLU A 31 -2.93 -22.87 -16.65
C GLU A 31 -1.57 -23.59 -16.56
N THR A 32 -1.46 -24.85 -16.99
CA THR A 32 -0.22 -25.65 -16.84
C THR A 32 0.99 -25.06 -17.59
N ASN A 33 0.74 -24.23 -18.60
CA ASN A 33 1.77 -23.49 -19.33
C ASN A 33 1.96 -22.04 -18.83
N GLN A 34 1.21 -21.60 -17.82
CA GLN A 34 1.46 -20.31 -17.20
C GLN A 34 2.67 -20.43 -16.28
N VAL A 35 3.77 -19.81 -16.71
CA VAL A 35 4.99 -19.71 -15.91
C VAL A 35 5.05 -18.29 -15.39
N GLU A 36 5.12 -18.14 -14.06
CA GLU A 36 5.39 -16.85 -13.45
C GLU A 36 6.81 -16.40 -13.82
N SER A 37 6.94 -15.19 -14.32
CA SER A 37 8.22 -14.53 -14.55
C SER A 37 8.25 -13.19 -13.82
N ILE A 38 9.43 -12.79 -13.38
CA ILE A 38 9.63 -11.44 -12.85
C ILE A 38 9.45 -10.45 -14.01
N GLU A 39 8.33 -9.72 -13.99
CA GLU A 39 8.07 -8.61 -14.92
C GLU A 39 9.11 -7.50 -14.70
N GLN A 40 9.38 -7.17 -13.44
CA GLN A 40 10.21 -6.04 -13.06
C GLN A 40 10.81 -6.21 -11.66
N SER A 41 12.06 -5.77 -11.52
CA SER A 41 12.75 -5.63 -10.24
C SER A 41 13.28 -4.22 -10.12
N ILE A 42 12.98 -3.54 -9.00
CA ILE A 42 13.50 -2.21 -8.70
C ILE A 42 14.45 -2.30 -7.51
N VAL A 43 15.68 -1.84 -7.73
CA VAL A 43 16.65 -1.67 -6.65
C VAL A 43 16.36 -0.35 -5.95
N ILE A 44 16.18 -0.41 -4.63
CA ILE A 44 15.92 0.76 -3.79
C ILE A 44 17.18 1.17 -3.04
N ASP A 45 17.70 0.29 -2.18
CA ASP A 45 18.85 0.55 -1.33
C ASP A 45 19.43 -0.76 -0.74
N SER A 46 20.56 -0.67 -0.04
CA SER A 46 21.12 -1.75 0.79
C SER A 46 20.64 -1.64 2.24
N VAL A 47 20.40 -2.78 2.87
CA VAL A 47 19.94 -2.87 4.26
C VAL A 47 20.86 -3.73 5.10
N TRP A 48 20.93 -3.44 6.40
CA TRP A 48 21.65 -4.29 7.32
C TRP A 48 20.89 -5.62 7.53
N SER A 49 21.57 -6.75 7.30
CA SER A 49 20.97 -8.09 7.29
C SER A 49 21.24 -8.92 8.55
N GLY A 50 21.65 -8.29 9.66
CA GLY A 50 22.02 -9.00 10.89
C GLY A 50 20.86 -9.59 11.69
N HIS A 51 19.64 -9.06 11.53
CA HIS A 51 18.40 -9.70 11.97
C HIS A 51 17.22 -9.23 11.11
N PRO A 52 16.12 -9.99 11.05
CA PRO A 52 14.93 -9.54 10.34
C PRO A 52 14.27 -8.37 11.09
N VAL A 53 13.77 -7.39 10.34
CA VAL A 53 12.83 -6.35 10.77
C VAL A 53 11.88 -6.12 9.61
N GLU A 54 10.60 -5.96 9.92
CA GLU A 54 9.60 -5.72 8.87
C GLU A 54 9.69 -4.28 8.34
N PHE A 55 9.72 -4.17 7.02
CA PHE A 55 9.64 -2.91 6.28
C PHE A 55 8.18 -2.63 5.91
N SER A 56 7.86 -1.37 5.66
CA SER A 56 6.54 -0.98 5.17
C SER A 56 6.60 -0.69 3.67
N LEU A 57 5.65 -1.23 2.89
CA LEU A 57 5.39 -0.81 1.51
C LEU A 57 3.92 -0.39 1.41
N TYR A 58 3.68 0.86 1.06
CA TYR A 58 2.35 1.46 1.09
C TYR A 58 2.07 2.22 -0.21
N THR A 59 0.94 1.96 -0.85
CA THR A 59 0.52 2.66 -2.07
C THR A 59 -0.70 3.52 -1.78
N HIS A 60 -0.63 4.80 -2.15
CA HIS A 60 -1.74 5.74 -2.05
C HIS A 60 -1.85 6.52 -3.35
N LYS A 61 -2.97 6.33 -4.06
CA LYS A 61 -3.22 6.92 -5.39
C LYS A 61 -2.12 6.52 -6.38
N ASP A 62 -1.47 7.50 -7.01
CA ASP A 62 -0.42 7.34 -8.02
C ASP A 62 1.00 7.23 -7.41
N LYS A 63 1.11 7.21 -6.08
CA LYS A 63 2.39 7.16 -5.36
C LYS A 63 2.53 5.89 -4.54
N GLN A 64 3.77 5.42 -4.46
CA GLN A 64 4.19 4.32 -3.61
C GLN A 64 5.29 4.79 -2.66
N TYR A 65 5.20 4.34 -1.43
CA TYR A 65 6.07 4.68 -0.33
C TYR A 65 6.67 3.41 0.25
N VAL A 66 7.92 3.50 0.69
CA VAL A 66 8.61 2.42 1.42
C VAL A 66 9.22 2.99 2.69
N ALA A 67 9.18 2.26 3.80
CA ALA A 67 9.90 2.61 5.02
C ALA A 67 10.74 1.42 5.49
N TYR A 68 12.03 1.64 5.72
CA TYR A 68 13.00 0.61 6.08
C TYR A 68 14.17 1.20 6.88
N PHE A 69 15.11 0.35 7.29
CA PHE A 69 16.40 0.78 7.85
C PHE A 69 17.53 0.45 6.87
N ASN A 70 18.36 1.42 6.53
CA ASN A 70 19.45 1.26 5.58
C ASN A 70 20.63 0.44 6.16
N ALA A 71 21.72 0.31 5.40
CA ALA A 71 22.93 -0.41 5.81
C ALA A 71 23.57 0.12 7.11
N ASP A 72 23.40 1.41 7.39
CA ASP A 72 23.86 2.08 8.61
C ASP A 72 22.84 2.00 9.75
N ARG A 73 21.76 1.24 9.56
CA ARG A 73 20.62 1.07 10.47
C ARG A 73 19.81 2.35 10.70
N GLN A 74 19.95 3.36 9.84
CA GLN A 74 19.15 4.58 9.92
C GLN A 74 17.78 4.38 9.27
N MET A 75 16.75 4.96 9.88
CA MET A 75 15.40 5.01 9.32
C MET A 75 15.39 5.78 8.00
N VAL A 76 14.76 5.21 6.99
CA VAL A 76 14.60 5.80 5.67
C VAL A 76 13.15 5.67 5.22
N VAL A 77 12.61 6.73 4.60
CA VAL A 77 11.37 6.68 3.84
C VAL A 77 11.68 6.99 2.37
N GLY A 78 11.30 6.08 1.49
CA GLY A 78 11.35 6.28 0.05
C GLY A 78 9.97 6.62 -0.53
N GLN A 79 9.95 7.38 -1.62
CA GLN A 79 8.75 7.71 -2.39
C GLN A 79 9.04 7.59 -3.88
N ARG A 80 8.06 7.07 -4.64
CA ARG A 80 8.04 7.13 -6.10
C ARG A 80 6.62 7.33 -6.64
N LYS A 81 6.50 7.66 -7.91
CA LYS A 81 5.25 7.40 -8.65
C LYS A 81 5.21 5.95 -9.12
N LEU A 82 4.02 5.42 -9.38
CA LEU A 82 3.86 4.04 -9.86
C LEU A 82 4.44 3.79 -11.26
N ASP A 83 4.57 4.84 -12.07
CA ASP A 83 5.16 4.83 -13.41
C ASP A 83 6.65 5.18 -13.43
N ASP A 84 7.27 5.35 -12.26
CA ASP A 84 8.69 5.63 -12.10
C ASP A 84 9.41 4.40 -11.53
N ASP A 85 10.60 4.11 -12.02
CA ASP A 85 11.42 2.99 -11.56
C ASP A 85 12.41 3.40 -10.46
N SER A 86 12.42 4.67 -10.07
CA SER A 86 13.33 5.23 -9.08
C SER A 86 12.60 5.74 -7.84
N PHE A 87 13.21 5.53 -6.66
CA PHE A 87 12.74 6.09 -5.40
C PHE A 87 13.55 7.32 -5.02
N GLU A 88 12.87 8.41 -4.68
CA GLU A 88 13.43 9.50 -3.88
C GLU A 88 13.51 9.02 -2.42
N LEU A 89 14.64 9.26 -1.73
CA LEU A 89 14.87 8.76 -0.37
C LEU A 89 15.06 9.92 0.61
N ASN A 90 14.39 9.83 1.75
CA ASN A 90 14.59 10.69 2.92
C ASN A 90 15.18 9.86 4.06
N VAL A 91 16.46 10.09 4.36
CA VAL A 91 17.17 9.47 5.49
C VAL A 91 17.00 10.37 6.71
N PHE A 92 16.55 9.80 7.82
CA PHE A 92 16.36 10.56 9.05
C PHE A 92 17.70 10.78 9.76
N GLU A 93 17.84 11.95 10.39
CA GLU A 93 18.97 12.23 11.28
C GLU A 93 19.03 11.16 12.37
N PRO A 94 20.22 10.57 12.62
CA PRO A 94 20.36 9.47 13.57
C PRO A 94 20.21 9.98 15.01
N THR A 95 19.27 9.41 15.74
CA THR A 95 19.06 9.66 17.16
C THR A 95 19.11 8.35 17.94
N SER A 96 19.39 8.45 19.24
CA SER A 96 19.33 7.33 20.18
C SER A 96 18.27 7.58 21.24
N ARG A 97 17.86 6.51 21.93
CA ARG A 97 16.85 6.60 23.00
C ARG A 97 17.26 7.55 24.13
N GLU A 98 18.56 7.64 24.41
CA GLU A 98 19.14 8.53 25.42
C GLU A 98 19.13 10.00 25.00
N THR A 99 19.15 10.26 23.69
CA THR A 99 19.30 11.62 23.13
C THR A 99 17.99 12.19 22.59
N ALA A 100 16.95 11.37 22.41
CA ALA A 100 15.68 11.75 21.80
C ALA A 100 14.46 11.27 22.59
N ASN A 101 14.37 11.61 23.87
CA ASN A 101 13.19 11.36 24.72
C ASN A 101 12.70 9.89 24.69
N GLY A 102 13.63 8.93 24.65
CA GLY A 102 13.34 7.49 24.57
C GLY A 102 12.96 6.95 23.19
N THR A 103 12.84 7.83 22.18
CA THR A 103 12.62 7.47 20.77
C THR A 103 13.96 7.27 20.04
N SER A 104 13.95 6.64 18.87
CA SER A 104 15.17 6.42 18.08
C SER A 104 14.86 6.33 16.60
N THR A 105 15.69 6.93 15.76
CA THR A 105 15.71 6.75 14.29
C THR A 105 16.78 5.75 13.83
N VAL A 106 17.52 5.15 14.77
CA VAL A 106 18.49 4.09 14.51
C VAL A 106 17.96 2.76 15.04
N LEU A 107 18.03 1.73 14.20
CA LEU A 107 17.69 0.36 14.56
C LEU A 107 18.80 -0.27 15.40
N GLU A 108 18.39 -0.90 16.51
CA GLU A 108 19.22 -1.76 17.35
C GLU A 108 18.84 -3.23 17.17
N TRP A 109 19.44 -4.13 17.95
CA TRP A 109 19.26 -5.58 17.84
C TRP A 109 17.91 -6.06 18.38
N ASP A 110 16.83 -5.77 17.65
CA ASP A 110 15.47 -6.15 18.01
C ASP A 110 14.54 -6.22 16.79
N SER A 111 14.05 -7.42 16.49
CA SER A 111 13.17 -7.67 15.34
C SER A 111 11.76 -7.10 15.50
N HIS A 112 11.32 -6.73 16.71
CA HIS A 112 9.99 -6.16 16.94
C HIS A 112 9.89 -4.69 16.51
N ASN A 113 11.03 -4.05 16.23
CA ASN A 113 11.14 -2.63 15.90
C ASN A 113 10.79 -2.31 14.44
N PHE A 114 9.69 -2.88 13.92
CA PHE A 114 9.20 -2.63 12.56
C PHE A 114 8.82 -1.17 12.31
N LEU A 115 8.68 -0.80 11.04
CA LEU A 115 8.17 0.49 10.59
C LEU A 115 6.80 0.33 9.92
N THR A 116 5.95 1.33 10.06
CA THR A 116 4.65 1.38 9.39
C THR A 116 4.34 2.77 8.85
N LEU A 117 3.69 2.80 7.69
CA LEU A 117 3.30 4.02 6.98
C LEU A 117 1.77 4.10 6.84
N GLY A 118 1.26 5.33 6.82
CA GLY A 118 -0.10 5.65 6.39
C GLY A 118 -0.14 7.01 5.71
N VAL A 119 -1.14 7.26 4.87
CA VAL A 119 -1.39 8.58 4.28
C VAL A 119 -2.83 8.97 4.58
N ASP A 120 -3.03 10.15 5.16
CA ASP A 120 -4.36 10.64 5.52
C ASP A 120 -5.13 11.23 4.31
N LYS A 121 -6.37 11.66 4.55
CA LYS A 121 -7.23 12.23 3.50
C LYS A 121 -6.69 13.53 2.89
N ASP A 122 -5.88 14.27 3.65
CA ASP A 122 -5.28 15.53 3.24
C ASP A 122 -3.91 15.30 2.59
N GLY A 123 -3.46 14.04 2.49
CA GLY A 123 -2.23 13.61 1.86
C GLY A 123 -1.01 13.66 2.77
N HIS A 124 -1.17 13.90 4.07
CA HIS A 124 -0.04 13.90 4.99
C HIS A 124 0.40 12.46 5.24
N ILE A 125 1.72 12.24 5.27
CA ILE A 125 2.32 10.93 5.46
C ILE A 125 2.57 10.76 6.95
N HIS A 126 2.15 9.64 7.49
CA HIS A 126 2.33 9.21 8.86
C HIS A 126 3.35 8.07 8.86
N LEU A 127 4.37 8.19 9.69
CA LEU A 127 5.39 7.17 9.89
C LEU A 127 5.49 6.87 11.38
N SER A 128 5.43 5.60 11.76
CA SER A 128 5.64 5.15 13.13
C SER A 128 6.44 3.85 13.16
N GLY A 129 7.22 3.63 14.22
CA GLY A 129 7.93 2.35 14.38
C GLY A 129 9.17 2.44 15.25
N ASN A 130 10.02 1.43 15.23
CA ASN A 130 11.18 1.31 16.13
C ASN A 130 10.79 1.33 17.63
N VAL A 131 9.69 0.66 17.97
CA VAL A 131 9.13 0.64 19.33
C VAL A 131 8.96 -0.80 19.80
N HIS A 132 9.62 -1.13 20.91
CA HIS A 132 9.36 -2.34 21.69
C HIS A 132 9.38 -1.98 23.18
N ASN A 133 8.19 -1.66 23.71
CA ASN A 133 8.02 -1.13 25.06
C ASN A 133 8.80 0.19 25.30
N ASN A 134 8.85 1.06 24.30
CA ASN A 134 9.50 2.37 24.35
C ASN A 134 8.48 3.50 24.06
N PRO A 135 8.83 4.78 24.30
CA PRO A 135 8.05 5.91 23.80
C PRO A 135 7.82 5.83 22.29
N LEU A 136 6.69 6.37 21.85
CA LEU A 136 6.27 6.35 20.46
C LEU A 136 7.21 7.20 19.59
N THR A 137 7.93 6.56 18.66
CA THR A 137 8.61 7.25 17.57
C THR A 137 7.60 7.47 16.45
N TYR A 138 7.10 8.70 16.31
CA TYR A 138 6.08 9.05 15.33
C TYR A 138 6.43 10.35 14.60
N PHE A 139 6.26 10.34 13.28
CA PHE A 139 6.46 11.48 12.40
C PHE A 139 5.23 11.72 11.52
N ARG A 140 4.98 12.99 11.21
CA ARG A 140 4.00 13.40 10.20
C ARG A 140 4.63 14.38 9.22
N SER A 141 4.37 14.22 7.93
CA SER A 141 4.78 15.21 6.95
C SER A 141 4.00 16.51 7.15
N THR A 142 4.68 17.66 7.06
CA THR A 142 4.06 18.99 7.14
C THR A 142 3.47 19.44 5.80
N ALA A 143 3.94 18.85 4.70
CA ALA A 143 3.38 19.01 3.37
C ALA A 143 2.79 17.68 2.86
N PRO A 144 1.68 17.72 2.10
CA PRO A 144 1.06 16.53 1.58
C PRO A 144 1.95 15.85 0.53
N ASN A 145 2.07 14.53 0.59
CA ASN A 145 2.83 13.69 -0.34
C ASN A 145 4.31 14.09 -0.48
N ASN A 146 4.91 14.61 0.59
CA ASN A 146 6.30 15.06 0.62
C ASN A 146 7.09 14.42 1.77
N ILE A 147 7.89 13.42 1.43
CA ILE A 147 8.74 12.68 2.39
C ILE A 147 9.89 13.50 2.98
N SER A 148 10.25 14.66 2.43
CA SER A 148 11.31 15.52 3.00
C SER A 148 10.78 16.50 4.05
N SER A 149 9.48 16.44 4.37
CA SER A 149 8.80 17.42 5.22
C SER A 149 8.36 16.85 6.58
N PHE A 150 8.90 15.70 6.98
CA PHE A 150 8.56 15.06 8.25
C PHE A 150 8.97 15.92 9.46
N GLU A 151 8.05 16.03 10.40
CA GLU A 151 8.30 16.50 11.76
C GLU A 151 7.95 15.40 12.76
N GLN A 152 8.76 15.26 13.79
CA GLN A 152 8.49 14.33 14.87
C GLN A 152 7.39 14.89 15.77
N ILE A 153 6.41 14.05 16.12
CA ILE A 153 5.29 14.42 16.99
C ILE A 153 5.35 13.55 18.25
N PHE A 154 5.39 14.20 19.41
CA PHE A 154 5.51 13.53 20.72
C PHE A 154 4.18 13.32 21.43
N GLU A 155 3.12 13.99 20.99
CA GLU A 155 1.81 13.95 21.61
C GLU A 155 0.73 13.65 20.57
N MET A 156 -0.12 12.67 20.87
CA MET A 156 -1.32 12.40 20.08
C MET A 156 -2.40 13.38 20.55
N VAL A 157 -2.79 14.32 19.66
CA VAL A 157 -3.89 15.27 19.88
C VAL A 157 -5.20 14.77 19.31
#